data_AF-A0A651E5G2-F1
#
_entry.id   AF-A0A651E5G2-F1
#
_cell.length_a   1.000
_cell.length_b   1.000
_cell.length_c   1.000
_cell.angle_alpha   90.00
_cell.angle_beta   90.00
_cell.angle_gamma   90.00
#
_symmetry.space_group_name_H-M   'P 1'
#
loop_
_entity.id
_entity.type
_entity.pdbx_description
1 polymer ?
#
loop_
_entity_poly.entity_id
_entity_poly.type
_entity_poly.pdbx_seq_one_letter_code
_entity_poly.pdbx_strand_id
1 'polypeptide(L)'
;MAISKSDARPLCTKREWEMLSQSWPPELAKVTPGRLRQKVQRARNIRDKYRDLARQQAGEARGKRNPKSTRAAQGNRNTKLKAQIFDEALERFQARLAEVES
;
A
#
# COMPACT_ATOMS: atom_id res chain seq x y z
N MET A 1 9.93 10.14 -4.09
CA MET A 1 10.73 9.81 -2.89
C MET A 1 10.39 8.39 -2.51
N ALA A 2 11.35 7.46 -2.51
CA ALA A 2 11.09 6.08 -2.13
C ALA A 2 10.94 5.98 -0.61
N ILE A 3 9.85 5.39 -0.13
CA ILE A 3 9.62 5.22 1.30
C ILE A 3 10.53 4.09 1.82
N SER A 4 11.27 4.37 2.88
CA SER A 4 12.21 3.42 3.47
C SER A 4 11.47 2.32 4.26
N LYS A 5 12.13 1.17 4.44
CA LYS A 5 11.62 0.07 5.28
C LYS A 5 11.32 0.52 6.71
N SER A 6 12.20 1.35 7.28
CA SER A 6 12.06 1.89 8.64
C SER A 6 10.85 2.80 8.78
N ASP A 7 10.53 3.59 7.76
CA ASP A 7 9.37 4.50 7.78
C ASP A 7 8.05 3.74 7.57
N ALA A 8 8.07 2.69 6.75
CA ALA A 8 6.89 1.88 6.46
C ALA A 8 6.50 0.94 7.63
N ARG A 9 7.47 0.40 8.37
CA ARG A 9 7.23 -0.57 9.45
C ARG A 9 6.26 -0.12 10.54
N PRO A 10 6.36 1.10 11.12
CA PRO A 10 5.45 1.55 12.18
C PRO A 10 4.04 1.84 11.66
N LEU A 11 3.88 2.10 10.36
CA LEU A 11 2.58 2.39 9.76
C LEU A 11 1.81 1.10 9.44
N CYS A 12 2.51 0.01 9.14
CA CYS A 12 1.90 -1.22 8.64
C CYS A 12 1.57 -2.23 9.74
N THR A 13 0.41 -2.88 9.59
CA THR A 13 0.06 -4.06 10.41
C THR A 13 1.01 -5.23 10.09
N LYS A 14 1.04 -6.27 10.94
CA LYS A 14 1.89 -7.47 10.72
C LYS A 14 1.70 -8.09 9.33
N ARG A 15 0.45 -8.26 8.88
CA ARG A 15 0.10 -8.84 7.57
C ARG A 15 0.53 -7.95 6.40
N GLU A 16 0.41 -6.64 6.57
CA GLU A 16 0.84 -5.66 5.57
C GLU A 16 2.35 -5.62 5.45
N TRP A 17 3.05 -5.66 6.59
CA TRP A 17 4.49 -5.69 6.66
C TRP A 17 5.07 -6.93 5.99
N GLU A 18 4.50 -8.11 6.24
CA GLU A 18 4.94 -9.37 5.61
C GLU A 18 4.86 -9.34 4.09
N MET A 19 3.86 -8.64 3.55
CA MET A 19 3.75 -8.45 2.11
C MET A 19 4.74 -7.41 1.60
N LEU A 20 4.86 -6.28 2.29
CA LEU A 20 5.74 -5.19 1.88
C LEU A 20 7.21 -5.59 1.94
N SER A 21 7.63 -6.36 2.95
CA SER A 21 8.99 -6.87 3.07
C SER A 21 9.44 -7.64 1.83
N GLN A 22 8.52 -8.35 1.17
CA GLN A 22 8.76 -9.09 -0.08
C GLN A 22 8.89 -8.19 -1.31
N SER A 23 8.47 -6.92 -1.24
CA SER A 23 8.60 -5.97 -2.35
C SER A 23 9.99 -5.35 -2.47
N TRP A 24 10.83 -5.46 -1.43
CA TRP A 24 12.18 -4.91 -1.44
C TRP A 24 13.22 -6.01 -1.69
N PRO A 25 14.37 -5.66 -2.30
CA PRO A 25 15.54 -6.54 -2.30
C PRO A 25 16.01 -6.91 -0.88
N PRO A 26 16.61 -8.10 -0.69
CA PRO A 26 16.78 -9.18 -1.67
C PRO A 26 15.54 -10.09 -1.82
N GLU A 27 14.51 -9.92 -0.98
CA GLU A 27 13.34 -10.80 -0.95
C GLU A 27 12.54 -10.79 -2.26
N LEU A 28 12.47 -9.64 -2.93
CA LEU A 28 11.83 -9.50 -4.24
C LEU A 28 12.38 -10.48 -5.28
N ALA A 29 13.69 -10.73 -5.26
CA ALA A 29 14.35 -11.64 -6.21
C ALA A 29 13.97 -13.11 -5.97
N LYS A 30 13.54 -13.47 -4.75
CA LYS A 30 13.14 -14.83 -4.36
C LYS A 30 11.68 -15.15 -4.69
N VAL A 31 10.88 -14.16 -5.10
CA VAL A 31 9.47 -14.36 -5.40
C VAL A 31 9.32 -14.98 -6.80
N THR A 32 8.63 -16.11 -6.88
CA THR A 32 8.36 -16.79 -8.16
C THR A 32 7.40 -15.98 -9.05
N PRO A 33 7.46 -16.11 -10.39
CA PRO A 33 6.58 -15.36 -11.30
C PRO A 33 5.08 -15.52 -10.99
N GLY A 34 4.63 -16.74 -10.71
CA GLY A 34 3.23 -17.00 -10.31
C GLY A 34 2.83 -16.27 -9.02
N ARG A 35 3.75 -16.19 -8.03
CA ARG A 35 3.52 -15.42 -6.81
C ARG A 35 3.61 -13.92 -7.06
N LEU A 36 4.47 -13.44 -7.96
CA LEU A 36 4.55 -12.02 -8.34
C LEU A 36 3.21 -11.52 -8.88
N ARG A 37 2.55 -12.26 -9.79
CA ARG A 37 1.19 -11.90 -10.28
C ARG A 37 0.18 -11.76 -9.14
N GLN A 38 0.18 -12.70 -8.18
CA GLN A 38 -0.70 -12.63 -7.00
C GLN A 38 -0.38 -11.42 -6.11
N LYS A 39 0.91 -11.11 -5.91
CA LYS A 39 1.36 -9.95 -5.11
C LYS A 39 1.00 -8.63 -5.78
N VAL A 40 1.14 -8.53 -7.11
CA VAL A 40 0.67 -7.39 -7.91
C VAL A 40 -0.82 -7.15 -7.68
N GLN A 41 -1.66 -8.18 -7.82
CA GLN A 41 -3.09 -8.02 -7.61
C GLN A 41 -3.43 -7.61 -6.17
N ARG A 42 -2.77 -8.24 -5.18
CA ARG A 42 -2.99 -7.90 -3.77
C ARG A 42 -2.54 -6.48 -3.44
N ALA A 43 -1.44 -6.01 -4.03
CA ALA A 43 -0.90 -4.67 -3.80
C ALA A 43 -1.84 -3.62 -4.39
N ARG A 44 -2.37 -3.86 -5.60
CA ARG A 44 -3.42 -3.05 -6.22
C ARG A 44 -4.64 -2.92 -5.31
N ASN A 45 -5.19 -4.05 -4.85
CA ASN A 45 -6.37 -4.05 -3.99
C ASN A 45 -6.17 -3.26 -2.68
N ILE A 46 -5.01 -3.43 -2.03
CA ILE A 46 -4.71 -2.72 -0.78
C ILE A 46 -4.48 -1.22 -1.03
N ARG A 47 -3.74 -0.88 -2.09
CA ARG A 47 -3.53 0.51 -2.51
C ARG A 47 -4.86 1.20 -2.76
N ASP A 48 -5.73 0.59 -3.56
CA ASP A 48 -7.00 1.18 -3.95
C ASP A 48 -7.92 1.37 -2.74
N LYS A 49 -7.98 0.36 -1.85
CA LYS A 49 -8.63 0.48 -0.53
C LYS A 49 -8.13 1.71 0.25
N TYR A 50 -6.82 1.92 0.34
CA TYR A 50 -6.26 3.06 1.08
C TYR A 50 -6.46 4.41 0.38
N ARG A 51 -6.43 4.45 -0.96
CA ARG A 51 -6.79 5.64 -1.74
C ARG A 51 -8.23 6.04 -1.48
N ASP A 52 -9.15 5.09 -1.51
CA ASP A 52 -10.57 5.35 -1.27
C ASP A 52 -10.85 5.75 0.17
N LEU A 53 -10.20 5.09 1.13
CA LEU A 53 -10.29 5.49 2.54
C LEU A 53 -9.74 6.91 2.75
N ALA A 54 -8.61 7.26 2.14
CA ALA A 54 -8.03 8.60 2.26
C ALA A 54 -8.96 9.68 1.66
N ARG A 55 -9.61 9.39 0.53
CA ARG A 55 -10.64 10.25 -0.09
C ARG A 55 -11.85 10.41 0.82
N GLN A 56 -12.34 9.32 1.41
CA GLN A 56 -13.45 9.35 2.35
C GLN A 56 -13.12 10.22 3.57
N GLN A 57 -11.98 9.96 4.22
CA GLN A 57 -11.52 10.71 5.39
C GLN A 57 -11.30 12.19 5.07
N ALA A 58 -10.84 12.55 3.87
CA ALA A 58 -10.74 13.93 3.43
C ALA A 58 -12.12 14.61 3.33
N GLY A 59 -13.14 13.87 2.88
CA GLY A 59 -14.52 14.36 2.82
C GLY A 59 -15.10 14.59 4.21
N GLU A 60 -14.92 13.63 5.13
CA GLU A 60 -15.36 13.74 6.53
C GLU A 60 -14.69 14.91 7.26
N ALA A 61 -13.36 15.04 7.13
CA ALA A 61 -12.60 16.14 7.73
C ALA A 61 -13.05 17.52 7.24
N ARG A 62 -13.60 17.59 6.01
CA ARG A 62 -14.15 18.82 5.40
C ARG A 62 -15.64 19.02 5.66
N GLY A 63 -16.29 18.13 6.43
CA GLY A 63 -17.75 18.16 6.65
C GLY A 63 -18.59 17.85 5.39
N LYS A 64 -17.96 17.37 4.30
CA LYS A 64 -18.63 17.05 3.03
C LYS A 64 -19.21 15.64 3.00
N ARG A 65 -18.96 14.83 4.03
CA ARG A 65 -19.48 13.46 4.18
C ARG A 65 -19.76 13.17 5.65
N ASN A 66 -20.80 12.37 5.89
CA ASN A 66 -21.09 11.86 7.22
C ASN A 66 -19.96 10.92 7.68
N PRO A 67 -19.49 11.04 8.93
CA PRO A 67 -18.52 10.14 9.51
C PRO A 67 -19.00 8.69 9.45
N LYS A 68 -18.14 7.75 8.99
CA LYS A 68 -18.43 6.32 9.14
C LYS A 68 -18.30 5.80 10.57
N SER A 69 -17.64 6.55 11.46
CA SER A 69 -17.46 6.23 12.87
C SER A 69 -18.15 7.28 13.73
N THR A 70 -18.26 7.06 15.04
CA THR A 70 -18.80 8.02 16.02
C THR A 70 -18.08 9.37 16.00
N ARG A 71 -16.86 9.44 15.45
CA ARG A 71 -16.11 10.68 15.24
C ARG A 71 -15.60 10.77 13.81
N ALA A 72 -15.67 11.98 13.25
CA ALA A 72 -15.07 12.30 11.96
C ALA A 72 -13.55 12.06 12.00
N ALA A 73 -12.98 11.63 10.87
CA ALA A 73 -11.53 11.58 10.75
C ALA A 73 -10.93 12.99 10.90
N GLN A 74 -10.04 13.17 11.88
CA GLN A 74 -9.31 14.44 12.10
C GLN A 74 -8.15 14.65 11.10
N GLY A 75 -7.95 13.70 10.18
CA GLY A 75 -6.93 13.77 9.15
C GLY A 75 -6.78 12.45 8.40
N ASN A 76 -5.97 12.44 7.34
CA ASN A 76 -5.74 11.26 6.50
C ASN A 76 -4.26 11.04 6.13
N ARG A 77 -3.33 11.67 6.85
CA ARG A 77 -1.88 11.62 6.54
C ARG A 77 -1.35 10.18 6.50
N ASN A 78 -1.60 9.40 7.54
CA ASN A 78 -1.13 8.01 7.60
C ASN A 78 -1.78 7.13 6.54
N THR A 79 -3.07 7.36 6.23
CA THR A 79 -3.79 6.63 5.19
C THR A 79 -3.22 6.93 3.80
N LYS A 80 -2.87 8.20 3.53
CA LYS A 80 -2.19 8.58 2.28
C LYS A 80 -0.80 7.96 2.19
N LEU A 81 -0.03 7.99 3.28
CA LEU A 81 1.28 7.34 3.32
C LEU A 81 1.17 5.84 3.06
N LYS A 82 0.19 5.14 3.65
CA LYS A 82 -0.08 3.73 3.34
C LYS A 82 -0.37 3.52 1.86
N ALA A 83 -1.26 4.34 1.27
CA ALA A 83 -1.55 4.25 -0.16
C ALA A 83 -0.28 4.40 -1.01
N GLN A 84 0.60 5.34 -0.67
CA GLN A 84 1.87 5.55 -1.36
C GLN A 84 2.83 4.36 -1.20
N ILE A 85 2.98 3.82 0.02
CA ILE A 85 3.82 2.64 0.29
C ILE A 85 3.40 1.46 -0.57
N PHE A 86 2.08 1.21 -0.67
CA PHE A 86 1.55 0.11 -1.48
C PHE A 86 1.62 0.36 -2.98
N ASP A 87 1.63 1.62 -3.42
CA ASP A 87 1.85 1.99 -4.81
C ASP A 87 3.30 1.71 -5.23
N GLU A 88 4.27 2.13 -4.42
CA GLU A 88 5.69 1.83 -4.69
C GLU A 88 5.97 0.32 -4.63
N ALA A 89 5.36 -0.40 -3.71
CA ALA A 89 5.48 -1.86 -3.65
C ALA A 89 4.89 -2.53 -4.91
N LEU A 90 3.76 -2.01 -5.41
CA LEU A 90 3.15 -2.47 -6.65
C LEU A 90 4.08 -2.24 -7.85
N GLU A 91 4.67 -1.06 -7.96
CA GLU A 91 5.63 -0.74 -9.03
C GLU A 91 6.81 -1.71 -9.02
N ARG A 92 7.39 -1.99 -7.85
CA ARG A 92 8.49 -2.95 -7.70
C ARG A 92 8.08 -4.37 -8.13
N PHE A 93 6.89 -4.82 -7.74
CA PHE A 93 6.39 -6.13 -8.16
C PHE A 93 6.13 -6.21 -9.67
N GLN A 94 5.60 -5.14 -10.28
CA GLN A 94 5.36 -5.07 -11.72
C GLN A 94 6.66 -5.05 -12.51
N ALA A 95 7.63 -4.24 -12.09
CA ALA A 95 8.95 -4.19 -12.70
C ALA A 95 9.61 -5.57 -12.68
N ARG A 96 9.61 -6.24 -11.52
CA ARG A 96 10.16 -7.59 -11.40
C ARG A 96 9.39 -8.63 -12.22
N LEU A 97 8.07 -8.52 -12.29
CA LEU A 97 7.26 -9.42 -13.12
C LEU A 97 7.62 -9.25 -14.60
N ALA A 98 7.75 -8.01 -15.07
CA ALA A 98 8.14 -7.72 -16.45
C ALA A 98 9.54 -8.24 -16.78
N GLU A 99 10.50 -8.11 -15.86
CA GLU A 99 11.85 -8.69 -16.02
C GLU A 99 11.86 -10.21 -16.15
N VAL A 100 10.95 -10.91 -15.45
CA VAL A 100 10.92 -12.37 -15.38
C VAL A 100 10.04 -13.00 -16.47
N GLU A 101 9.12 -12.22 -17.05
CA GLU A 101 8.25 -12.63 -18.16
C GLU A 101 8.80 -12.22 -19.55
N SER A 102 9.84 -11.39 -19.59
CA SER A 102 10.58 -11.03 -20.81
C SER A 102 11.59 -12.10 -21.21
#